data_AF-A0A7S1BRU4-F1
#
_entry.id   AF-A0A7S1BRU4-F1
#
_cell.length_a   1.000
_cell.length_b   1.000
_cell.length_c   1.000
_cell.angle_alpha   90.00
_cell.angle_beta   90.00
_cell.angle_gamma   90.00
#
_symmetry.space_group_name_H-M   'P 1'
#
loop_
_entity.id
_entity.type
_entity.pdbx_description
1 polymer ?
#
loop_
_entity_poly.entity_id
_entity_poly.type
_entity_poly.pdbx_seq_one_letter_code
_entity_poly.pdbx_strand_id
1 'polypeptide(L)'
;ASKTANISLSRTMFPRAPLLPLLPILLFSTRASPSFAARKMASRGDDPDVAELLAGMDWSDKIGQMAQIDINILLDDNKTGLRQDLLDRYVGELGIGSVLNNVAGVDT
;
A
#
# COMPACT_ATOMS: atom_id res chain seq x y z
N ALA A 1 -12.75 26.22 -38.15
CA ALA A 1 -13.44 27.25 -37.35
C ALA A 1 -13.03 27.09 -35.89
N SER A 2 -12.14 27.97 -35.40
CA SER A 2 -11.68 28.00 -34.01
C SER A 2 -12.56 28.97 -33.23
N LYS A 3 -13.16 28.53 -32.13
CA LYS A 3 -14.08 29.34 -31.32
C LYS A 3 -13.45 29.55 -29.94
N THR A 4 -12.80 30.70 -29.78
CA THR A 4 -12.34 31.26 -28.50
C THR A 4 -13.55 31.66 -27.67
N ALA A 5 -13.57 31.25 -26.41
CA ALA A 5 -14.52 31.76 -25.41
C ALA A 5 -13.72 32.22 -24.18
N ASN A 6 -13.56 33.53 -24.07
CA ASN A 6 -13.17 34.22 -22.84
C ASN A 6 -14.35 34.17 -21.87
N ILE A 7 -14.14 33.66 -20.66
CA ILE A 7 -15.09 33.82 -19.56
C ILE A 7 -14.31 34.38 -18.37
N SER A 8 -14.47 35.69 -18.16
CA SER A 8 -14.09 36.41 -16.95
C SER A 8 -15.22 36.25 -15.94
N LEU A 9 -14.91 35.83 -14.71
CA LEU A 9 -15.88 35.79 -13.62
C LEU A 9 -15.27 36.31 -12.33
N SER A 10 -15.92 37.37 -11.85
CA SER A 10 -15.48 38.31 -10.84
C SER A 10 -15.52 37.75 -9.42
N ARG A 11 -14.55 38.23 -8.65
CA ARG A 11 -14.38 38.11 -7.19
C ARG A 11 -15.66 38.49 -6.44
N THR A 12 -16.13 37.63 -5.54
CA THR A 12 -17.01 38.04 -4.43
C THR A 12 -16.50 37.45 -3.11
N MET A 13 -16.67 38.25 -2.08
CA MET A 13 -15.98 38.28 -0.80
C MET A 13 -17.07 38.24 0.26
N PHE A 14 -17.05 37.30 1.22
CA PHE A 14 -17.94 37.29 2.40
C PHE A 14 -17.38 36.35 3.50
N PRO A 15 -17.78 36.49 4.79
CA PRO A 15 -16.91 37.03 5.84
C PRO A 15 -16.54 36.04 6.97
N ARG A 16 -15.62 36.46 7.84
CA ARG A 16 -15.24 35.84 9.13
C ARG A 16 -16.39 35.89 10.17
N ALA A 17 -16.66 34.78 10.88
CA ALA A 17 -17.07 34.71 12.31
C ALA A 17 -17.11 33.23 12.79
N PRO A 18 -17.33 32.90 14.09
CA PRO A 18 -16.29 32.69 15.10
C PRO A 18 -16.34 31.30 15.79
N LEU A 19 -15.32 31.03 16.63
CA LEU A 19 -15.23 29.91 17.59
C LEU A 19 -16.39 29.91 18.61
N LEU A 20 -16.87 28.73 19.02
CA LEU A 20 -16.99 28.28 20.43
C LEU A 20 -17.39 26.77 20.51
N PRO A 21 -17.02 26.05 21.60
CA PRO A 21 -17.03 24.58 21.70
C PRO A 21 -18.23 24.03 22.48
N LEU A 22 -18.71 22.83 22.12
CA LEU A 22 -19.59 22.01 22.97
C LEU A 22 -19.20 20.52 22.88
N LEU A 23 -18.65 20.02 23.98
CA LEU A 23 -18.33 18.62 24.29
C LEU A 23 -19.57 17.97 24.96
N PRO A 24 -19.56 16.64 25.22
CA PRO A 24 -19.91 15.54 24.34
C PRO A 24 -21.30 14.93 24.67
N ILE A 25 -21.96 14.23 23.73
CA ILE A 25 -22.97 13.22 24.10
C ILE A 25 -22.41 11.85 23.73
N LEU A 26 -22.17 11.09 24.79
CA LEU A 26 -21.69 9.72 24.79
C LEU A 26 -22.79 8.75 24.31
N LEU A 27 -22.30 7.71 23.64
CA LEU A 27 -22.72 6.30 23.76
C LEU A 27 -23.83 5.80 22.84
N PHE A 28 -23.40 5.20 21.72
CA PHE A 28 -23.82 3.84 21.39
C PHE A 28 -22.59 2.97 21.14
N SER A 29 -22.30 2.10 22.10
CA SER A 29 -21.42 0.96 21.91
C SER A 29 -22.13 -0.03 20.98
N THR A 30 -21.64 -0.17 19.75
CA THR A 30 -21.63 -1.46 19.06
C THR A 30 -20.27 -1.59 18.39
N ARG A 31 -19.61 -2.71 18.66
CA ARG A 31 -18.31 -3.12 18.13
C ARG A 31 -18.44 -3.29 16.61
N ALA A 32 -18.26 -2.20 15.88
CA ALA A 32 -18.09 -2.23 14.43
C ALA A 32 -16.59 -2.35 14.13
N SER A 33 -16.28 -3.31 13.25
CA SER A 33 -14.98 -3.66 12.67
C SER A 33 -14.08 -2.44 12.45
N PRO A 34 -12.74 -2.58 12.50
CA PRO A 34 -11.87 -1.56 11.92
C PRO A 34 -12.17 -1.49 10.42
N SER A 35 -13.08 -0.60 10.09
CA SER A 35 -13.27 -0.04 8.78
C SER A 35 -11.91 0.48 8.34
N PHE A 36 -11.52 0.03 7.15
CA PHE A 36 -10.34 0.43 6.42
C PHE A 36 -10.30 1.96 6.38
N ALA A 37 -9.65 2.56 7.38
CA ALA A 37 -9.38 3.99 7.41
C ALA A 37 -8.64 4.29 6.13
N ALA A 38 -9.21 5.20 5.33
CA ALA A 38 -8.68 5.61 4.05
C ALA A 38 -7.18 5.85 4.19
N ARG A 39 -6.37 4.91 3.67
CA ARG A 39 -4.92 5.04 3.63
C ARG A 39 -4.66 6.26 2.79
N LYS A 40 -4.21 7.34 3.42
CA LYS A 40 -3.62 8.50 2.76
C LYS A 40 -2.69 7.94 1.68
N MET A 41 -3.06 8.10 0.41
CA MET A 41 -2.19 7.72 -0.70
C MET A 41 -0.90 8.51 -0.50
N ALA A 42 0.16 7.83 -0.05
CA ALA A 42 1.44 8.45 0.21
C ALA A 42 1.86 9.18 -1.07
N SER A 43 2.11 10.48 -0.95
CA SER A 43 2.61 11.29 -2.04
C SER A 43 3.97 10.74 -2.43
N ARG A 44 4.18 10.59 -3.74
CA ARG A 44 5.47 10.28 -4.40
C ARG A 44 6.67 10.69 -3.54
N GLY A 45 7.45 9.71 -3.09
CA GLY A 45 8.86 9.86 -2.71
C GLY A 45 9.20 10.55 -1.39
N ASP A 46 8.29 11.30 -0.78
CA ASP A 46 8.62 12.13 0.40
C ASP A 46 8.23 11.49 1.74
N ASP A 47 8.23 10.15 1.80
CA ASP A 47 8.06 9.44 3.07
C ASP A 47 9.44 9.24 3.71
N PRO A 48 9.81 10.00 4.76
CA PRO A 48 11.14 9.92 5.36
C PRO A 48 11.45 8.51 5.87
N ASP A 49 10.43 7.74 6.24
CA ASP A 49 10.56 6.37 6.73
C ASP A 49 11.03 5.43 5.60
N VAL A 50 10.56 5.63 4.37
CA VAL A 50 10.99 4.86 3.20
C VAL A 50 12.41 5.23 2.79
N ALA A 51 12.77 6.51 2.87
CA ALA A 51 14.12 6.97 2.56
C ALA A 51 15.17 6.42 3.54
N GLU A 52 14.84 6.37 4.83
CA GLU A 52 15.70 5.77 5.86
C GLU A 52 15.87 4.26 5.65
N LEU A 53 14.78 3.54 5.35
CA LEU A 53 14.84 2.12 4.99
C LEU A 53 15.73 1.87 3.75
N LEU A 54 15.56 2.67 2.69
CA LEU A 54 16.36 2.54 1.46
C LEU A 54 17.83 2.90 1.67
N ALA A 55 18.15 3.78 2.62
CA ALA A 55 19.53 4.13 2.96
C ALA A 55 20.27 2.98 3.64
N GLY A 56 19.56 2.15 4.42
CA GLY A 56 20.13 0.98 5.11
C GLY A 56 20.24 -0.29 4.26
N MET A 57 19.68 -0.30 3.05
CA MET A 57 19.65 -1.49 2.19
C MET A 57 20.79 -1.53 1.17
N ASP A 58 21.39 -2.70 1.04
CA ASP A 58 22.34 -3.00 -0.02
C ASP A 58 21.65 -3.11 -1.39
N TRP A 59 22.44 -3.05 -2.46
CA TRP A 59 21.91 -3.14 -3.83
C TRP A 59 21.20 -4.48 -4.07
N SER A 60 21.69 -5.57 -3.46
CA SER A 60 21.09 -6.91 -3.53
C SER A 60 19.69 -6.90 -2.92
N ASP A 61 19.54 -6.28 -1.76
CA ASP A 61 18.26 -6.24 -1.04
C ASP A 61 17.24 -5.41 -1.83
N LYS A 62 17.68 -4.30 -2.43
CA LYS A 62 16.82 -3.47 -3.28
C LYS A 62 16.31 -4.27 -4.48
N ILE A 63 17.18 -5.04 -5.13
CA ILE A 63 16.79 -5.92 -6.23
C ILE A 63 15.87 -7.04 -5.74
N GLY A 64 16.18 -7.65 -4.60
CA GLY A 64 15.34 -8.67 -3.97
C GLY A 64 13.92 -8.16 -3.73
N GLN A 65 13.79 -6.95 -3.17
CA GLN A 65 12.48 -6.31 -2.95
C GLN A 65 11.72 -5.99 -4.26
N MET A 66 12.43 -5.78 -5.37
CA MET A 66 11.82 -5.58 -6.69
C MET A 66 11.46 -6.89 -7.41
N ALA A 67 12.00 -8.01 -6.95
CA ALA A 67 11.79 -9.31 -7.56
C ALA A 67 10.51 -9.98 -7.03
N GLN A 68 9.85 -10.71 -7.92
CA GLN A 68 8.66 -11.50 -7.62
C GLN A 68 8.82 -12.90 -8.19
N ILE A 69 8.53 -13.92 -7.38
CA ILE A 69 8.60 -15.33 -7.81
C ILE A 69 7.23 -15.99 -7.72
N ASP A 70 7.05 -17.07 -8.47
CA ASP A 70 5.82 -17.88 -8.42
C ASP A 70 5.87 -18.84 -7.22
N ILE A 71 4.73 -19.00 -6.53
CA ILE A 71 4.61 -19.92 -5.39
C ILE A 71 4.95 -21.37 -5.75
N ASN A 72 4.73 -21.80 -7.00
CA ASN A 72 5.06 -23.16 -7.44
C ASN A 72 6.56 -23.49 -7.30
N ILE A 73 7.44 -22.48 -7.26
CA ILE A 73 8.87 -22.66 -7.02
C ILE A 73 9.13 -23.06 -5.57
N LEU A 74 8.30 -22.61 -4.63
CA LEU A 74 8.49 -22.81 -3.20
C LEU A 74 7.76 -24.06 -2.67
N LEU A 75 6.94 -24.71 -3.49
CA LEU A 75 6.15 -25.86 -3.08
C LEU A 75 6.94 -27.17 -3.18
N ASP A 76 6.51 -28.17 -2.41
CA ASP A 76 6.92 -29.56 -2.62
C ASP A 76 6.39 -30.11 -3.94
N ASP A 77 6.91 -31.27 -4.36
CA ASP A 77 6.54 -31.90 -5.63
C ASP A 77 5.03 -32.22 -5.72
N ASN A 78 4.37 -32.43 -4.56
CA ASN A 78 2.94 -32.71 -4.46
C ASN A 78 2.08 -31.44 -4.37
N LYS A 79 2.70 -30.26 -4.33
CA LYS A 79 2.06 -28.96 -4.11
C LYS A 79 1.24 -28.87 -2.82
N THR A 80 1.60 -29.65 -1.81
CA THR A 80 0.87 -29.74 -0.53
C THR A 80 1.45 -28.87 0.57
N GLY A 81 2.72 -28.52 0.48
CA GLY A 81 3.42 -27.73 1.49
C GLY A 81 4.56 -26.91 0.89
N LEU A 82 5.08 -25.99 1.70
CA LEU A 82 6.24 -25.19 1.35
C LEU A 82 7.53 -25.93 1.72
N ARG A 83 8.51 -25.83 0.84
CA ARG A 83 9.86 -26.33 1.04
C ARG A 83 10.70 -25.32 1.79
N GLN A 84 11.10 -25.68 3.02
CA GLN A 84 11.88 -24.79 3.89
C GLN A 84 13.21 -24.39 3.26
N ASP A 85 13.90 -25.30 2.58
CA ASP A 85 15.18 -25.02 1.92
C ASP A 85 15.05 -23.97 0.81
N LEU A 86 13.92 -23.94 0.11
CA LEU A 86 13.64 -22.95 -0.93
C LEU A 86 13.19 -21.62 -0.32
N LEU A 87 12.44 -21.64 0.79
CA LEU A 87 12.11 -20.44 1.54
C LEU A 87 13.35 -19.75 2.09
N ASP A 88 14.25 -20.50 2.73
CA ASP A 88 15.49 -19.97 3.29
C ASP A 88 16.34 -19.33 2.19
N ARG A 89 16.43 -19.98 1.03
CA ARG A 89 17.18 -19.43 -0.10
C ARG A 89 16.53 -18.20 -0.74
N TYR A 90 15.28 -18.29 -1.16
CA TYR A 90 14.66 -17.22 -1.95
C TYR A 90 14.18 -16.05 -1.08
N VAL A 91 13.63 -16.32 0.09
CA VAL A 91 13.14 -15.26 0.99
C VAL A 91 14.22 -14.84 1.97
N GLY A 92 14.94 -15.79 2.56
CA GLY A 92 15.97 -15.51 3.56
C GLY A 92 17.25 -14.91 2.99
N GLU A 93 17.87 -15.60 2.02
CA GLU A 93 19.18 -15.19 1.47
C GLU A 93 19.04 -14.16 0.34
N LEU A 94 18.11 -14.37 -0.59
CA LEU A 94 17.95 -13.49 -1.76
C LEU A 94 17.02 -12.29 -1.51
N GLY A 95 16.32 -12.26 -0.37
CA GLY A 95 15.47 -11.14 0.04
C GLY A 95 14.34 -10.85 -0.94
N ILE A 96 13.80 -11.86 -1.64
CA ILE A 96 12.68 -11.71 -2.58
C ILE A 96 11.50 -11.02 -1.87
N GLY A 97 11.05 -9.88 -2.40
CA GLY A 97 10.03 -9.04 -1.76
C GLY A 97 8.60 -9.52 -1.97
N SER A 98 8.35 -10.39 -2.96
CA SER A 98 7.00 -10.83 -3.28
C SER A 98 6.93 -12.27 -3.82
N VAL A 99 5.89 -12.98 -3.42
CA VAL A 99 5.53 -14.30 -3.96
C VAL A 99 4.14 -14.21 -4.57
N LEU A 100 4.03 -14.53 -5.86
CA LEU A 100 2.76 -14.60 -6.56
C LEU A 100 2.11 -15.96 -6.37
N ASN A 101 0.92 -15.96 -5.79
CA ASN A 101 0.10 -17.17 -5.69
C ASN A 101 -0.73 -17.35 -6.98
N ASN A 102 -0.09 -17.82 -8.04
CA ASN A 102 -0.77 -18.16 -9.29
C ASN A 102 -1.00 -19.68 -9.34
N VAL A 103 -1.89 -20.19 -8.48
CA VAL A 103 -2.32 -21.59 -8.58
C VAL A 103 -3.22 -21.72 -9.82
N ALA A 104 -2.61 -21.94 -10.99
CA ALA A 104 -3.33 -22.42 -12.15
C ALA A 104 -3.73 -23.88 -11.88
N GLY A 105 -5.03 -24.15 -11.68
CA GLY A 105 -5.58 -25.51 -11.63
C GLY A 105 -6.25 -25.95 -10.34
N VAL A 106 -6.81 -25.06 -9.51
CA VAL A 106 -7.89 -25.47 -8.59
C VAL A 106 -9.19 -25.42 -9.38
N ASP A 107 -9.51 -26.51 -10.05
CA ASP A 107 -10.88 -26.80 -10.45
C ASP A 107 -11.66 -27.05 -9.15
N THR A 108 -12.38 -26.04 -8.68
CA THR A 108 -13.37 -26.18 -7.60
C THR A 108 -14.57 -26.97 -8.06
#